data_AF-A0A857FMI0-F1
#
_entry.id   AF-A0A857FMI0-F1
#
_cell.length_a   1.000
_cell.length_b   1.000
_cell.length_c   1.000
_cell.angle_alpha   90.00
_cell.angle_beta   90.00
_cell.angle_gamma   90.00
#
_symmetry.space_group_name_H-M   'P 1'
#
loop_
_entity.id
_entity.type
_entity.pdbx_description
1 polymer ?
#
loop_
_entity_poly.entity_id
_entity_poly.type
_entity_poly.pdbx_seq_one_letter_code
_entity_poly.pdbx_strand_id
1 'polypeptide(L)'
;MNNAAPPGSQAILNAIAELVLIAVPEEEEETCRAIEMHMAFTGNVELGDTNVYFGFDYETQEGEKVNFSPFEDESTEGHIRYLHDLQHELLELRAAFWRENPARDQPVWTGLTLRVEMTEGSFSVDFEY
;
A
#
# COMPACT_ATOMS: atom_id res chain seq x y z
N MET A 1 2.57 20.18 -7.69
CA MET A 1 2.97 18.94 -8.39
C MET A 1 1.73 18.06 -8.43
N ASN A 2 1.43 17.41 -9.56
CA ASN A 2 0.30 16.49 -9.61
C ASN A 2 0.72 15.21 -8.88
N ASN A 3 0.25 15.04 -7.63
CA ASN A 3 0.43 13.82 -6.84
C ASN A 3 -0.51 12.69 -7.31
N ALA A 4 -0.97 12.74 -8.57
CA ALA A 4 -1.92 11.79 -9.11
C ALA A 4 -1.17 10.66 -9.81
N ALA A 5 -1.63 9.42 -9.57
CA ALA A 5 -1.08 8.28 -10.28
C ALA A 5 -1.30 8.39 -11.80
N PRO A 6 -0.35 7.88 -12.62
CA PRO A 6 -0.54 7.80 -14.05
C PRO A 6 -1.78 6.97 -14.40
N PRO A 7 -2.49 7.25 -15.51
CA PRO A 7 -3.64 6.45 -15.93
C PRO A 7 -3.34 4.96 -16.09
N GLY A 8 -2.12 4.58 -16.49
CA GLY A 8 -1.70 3.18 -16.62
C GLY A 8 -1.52 2.45 -15.28
N SER A 9 -1.48 3.19 -14.16
CA SER A 9 -1.29 2.64 -12.81
C SER A 9 -2.58 2.20 -12.12
N GLN A 10 -3.76 2.50 -12.68
CA GLN A 10 -5.04 2.23 -12.02
C GLN A 10 -5.25 0.73 -11.72
N ALA A 11 -4.89 -0.16 -12.66
CA ALA A 11 -5.06 -1.60 -12.45
C ALA A 11 -4.17 -2.12 -11.31
N ILE A 12 -2.95 -1.58 -11.19
CA ILE A 12 -2.00 -1.94 -10.13
C ILE A 12 -2.50 -1.41 -8.78
N LEU A 13 -3.01 -0.18 -8.74
CA LEU A 13 -3.60 0.39 -7.53
C LEU A 13 -4.84 -0.40 -7.06
N ASN A 14 -5.67 -0.88 -7.98
CA ASN A 14 -6.77 -1.77 -7.64
C ASN A 14 -6.27 -3.09 -7.03
N ALA A 15 -5.24 -3.71 -7.61
CA ALA A 15 -4.65 -4.94 -7.09
C ALA A 15 -4.06 -4.75 -5.68
N ILE A 16 -3.38 -3.61 -5.44
CA ILE A 16 -2.88 -3.25 -4.11
C ILE A 16 -4.03 -3.05 -3.13
N ALA A 17 -5.10 -2.36 -3.53
CA ALA A 17 -6.27 -2.15 -2.67
C ALA A 17 -6.95 -3.48 -2.30
N GLU A 18 -7.05 -4.42 -3.24
CA GLU A 18 -7.56 -5.77 -2.97
C GLU A 18 -6.66 -6.52 -1.98
N LEU A 19 -5.34 -6.45 -2.13
CA LEU A 19 -4.40 -7.04 -1.15
C LEU A 19 -4.52 -6.40 0.23
N VAL A 20 -4.68 -5.07 0.30
CA VAL A 20 -4.83 -4.37 1.58
C VAL A 20 -6.15 -4.76 2.27
N LEU A 21 -7.24 -4.99 1.54
CA LEU A 21 -8.49 -5.47 2.15
C LEU A 21 -8.33 -6.83 2.84
N ILE A 22 -7.52 -7.74 2.28
CA ILE A 22 -7.27 -9.08 2.87
C ILE A 22 -6.53 -8.97 4.21
N ALA A 23 -5.85 -7.84 4.49
CA ALA A 23 -5.15 -7.66 5.75
C ALA A 23 -6.09 -7.45 6.94
N VAL A 24 -7.35 -7.03 6.74
CA VAL A 24 -8.29 -6.80 7.84
C VAL A 24 -8.54 -8.15 8.56
N PRO A 25 -8.37 -8.23 9.90
CA PRO A 25 -8.69 -9.45 10.64
C PRO A 25 -10.17 -9.81 10.48
N GLU A 26 -10.49 -11.08 10.26
CA GLU A 26 -11.88 -11.55 10.09
C GLU A 26 -12.79 -11.12 11.26
N GLU A 27 -12.25 -11.09 12.48
CA GLU A 27 -12.98 -10.68 13.70
C GLU A 27 -13.40 -9.20 13.69
N GLU A 28 -12.71 -8.37 12.91
CA GLU A 28 -12.88 -6.92 12.85
C GLU A 28 -13.57 -6.46 11.55
N GLU A 29 -13.91 -7.35 10.62
CA GLU A 29 -14.53 -6.98 9.34
C GLU A 29 -15.86 -6.21 9.51
N GLU A 30 -16.67 -6.58 10.51
CA GLU A 30 -17.98 -5.94 10.75
C GLU A 30 -17.84 -4.56 11.40
N THR A 31 -16.77 -4.32 12.14
CA THR A 31 -16.51 -3.06 12.88
C THR A 31 -15.58 -2.14 12.09
N CYS A 32 -14.85 -2.66 11.11
CA CYS A 32 -13.93 -1.93 10.26
C CYS A 32 -14.70 -1.05 9.26
N ARG A 33 -14.40 0.25 9.28
CA ARG A 33 -14.90 1.23 8.33
C ARG A 33 -13.92 1.43 7.17
N ALA A 34 -12.63 1.49 7.47
CA ALA A 34 -11.58 1.67 6.49
C ALA A 34 -10.28 1.05 6.97
N ILE A 35 -9.43 0.66 6.03
CA ILE A 35 -8.05 0.22 6.28
C ILE A 35 -7.08 1.17 5.59
N GLU A 36 -5.99 1.48 6.27
CA GLU A 36 -4.94 2.38 5.82
C GLU A 36 -3.62 1.60 5.86
N MET A 37 -2.96 1.52 4.71
CA MET A 37 -1.62 0.97 4.57
C MET A 37 -0.64 2.13 4.38
N HIS A 38 0.38 2.16 5.22
CA HIS A 38 1.53 3.04 5.10
C HIS A 38 2.72 2.26 4.57
N MET A 39 3.36 2.77 3.53
CA MET A 39 4.56 2.17 2.98
C MET A 39 5.66 3.20 2.80
N ALA A 40 6.88 2.81 3.16
CA ALA A 40 8.08 3.60 2.93
C ALA A 40 9.21 2.73 2.38
N PHE A 41 9.90 3.24 1.36
CA PHE A 41 11.20 2.72 0.97
C PHE A 41 12.25 3.21 1.98
N THR A 42 12.96 2.26 2.57
CA THR A 42 14.07 2.50 3.49
C THR A 42 15.36 1.91 2.91
N GLY A 43 16.49 2.53 3.20
CA GLY A 43 17.79 2.14 2.63
C GLY A 43 18.27 3.09 1.53
N ASN A 44 19.49 2.86 1.05
CA ASN A 44 20.10 3.71 0.03
C ASN A 44 19.68 3.22 -1.37
N VAL A 45 18.63 3.83 -1.90
CA VAL A 45 18.09 3.54 -3.25
C VAL A 45 19.17 3.64 -4.33
N GLU A 46 20.17 4.52 -4.18
CA GLU A 46 21.28 4.66 -5.13
C GLU A 46 22.23 3.45 -5.15
N LEU A 47 22.28 2.68 -4.06
CA LEU A 47 23.09 1.46 -3.93
C LEU A 47 22.32 0.18 -4.27
N GLY A 48 21.04 0.29 -4.65
CA GLY A 48 20.18 -0.87 -4.90
C GLY A 48 19.72 -1.60 -3.64
N ASP A 49 20.00 -1.03 -2.46
CA ASP A 49 19.55 -1.56 -1.16
C ASP A 49 18.21 -0.90 -0.81
N THR A 50 17.14 -1.51 -1.31
CA THR A 50 15.77 -1.02 -1.14
C THR A 50 15.01 -1.99 -0.25
N ASN A 51 14.89 -1.65 1.04
CA ASN A 51 13.98 -2.31 1.95
C ASN A 51 12.62 -1.61 1.89
N VAL A 52 11.54 -2.36 2.01
CA VAL A 52 10.18 -1.81 2.05
C VAL A 52 9.62 -2.04 3.44
N TYR A 53 9.19 -0.97 4.09
CA TYR A 53 8.46 -1.04 5.36
C TYR A 53 6.97 -0.92 5.08
N PHE A 54 6.18 -1.73 5.80
CA PHE A 54 4.72 -1.71 5.77
C PHE A 54 4.19 -1.48 7.18
N GLY A 55 3.26 -0.55 7.32
CA GLY A 55 2.43 -0.35 8.51
C GLY A 55 0.96 -0.43 8.11
N PHE A 56 0.13 -0.97 9.00
CA PHE A 56 -1.31 -1.11 8.78
C PHE A 56 -2.09 -0.59 9.96
N ASP A 57 -3.13 0.17 9.64
CA ASP A 57 -4.10 0.71 10.57
C ASP A 57 -5.50 0.43 10.05
N TYR A 58 -6.45 0.13 10.92
CA TYR A 58 -7.86 0.18 10.55
C TYR A 58 -8.61 1.21 11.40
N GLU A 59 -9.62 1.83 10.80
CA GLU A 59 -10.54 2.74 11.46
C GLU A 59 -11.86 2.01 11.73
N THR A 60 -12.32 2.01 12.97
CA THR A 60 -13.62 1.44 13.34
C THR A 60 -14.77 2.34 12.88
N GLN A 61 -16.00 1.82 12.88
CA GLN A 61 -17.21 2.62 12.64
C GLN A 61 -17.39 3.76 13.65
N GLU A 62 -16.80 3.64 14.84
CA GLU A 62 -16.81 4.68 15.88
C GLU A 62 -15.71 5.75 15.67
N GLY A 63 -14.82 5.55 14.68
CA GLY A 63 -13.73 6.46 14.33
C GLY A 63 -12.44 6.22 15.12
N GLU A 64 -12.32 5.11 15.83
CA GLU A 64 -11.08 4.71 16.50
C GLU A 64 -10.09 4.16 15.46
N LYS A 65 -8.83 4.62 15.50
CA LYS A 65 -7.75 4.06 14.68
C LYS A 65 -6.95 3.04 15.50
N VAL A 66 -6.81 1.83 14.96
CA VAL A 66 -6.13 0.70 15.59
C VAL A 66 -4.96 0.27 14.70
N ASN A 67 -3.75 0.32 15.25
CA ASN A 67 -2.54 -0.20 14.61
C ASN A 67 -2.52 -1.71 14.76
N PHE A 68 -2.17 -2.44 13.70
CA PHE A 68 -2.07 -3.89 13.77
C PHE A 68 -1.02 -4.44 12.81
N SER A 69 -0.64 -5.70 13.05
CA SER A 69 0.18 -6.47 12.12
C SER A 69 -0.72 -7.51 11.45
N PRO A 70 -0.95 -7.45 10.13
CA PRO A 70 -1.72 -8.48 9.44
C PRO A 70 -1.09 -9.84 9.66
N PHE A 71 -1.91 -10.89 9.80
CA PHE A 71 -1.46 -12.28 9.86
C PHE A 71 -0.46 -12.59 11.00
N GLU A 72 -0.58 -11.92 12.15
CA GLU A 72 0.26 -12.20 13.33
C GLU A 72 0.11 -13.66 13.82
N ASP A 73 -1.08 -14.25 13.64
CA ASP A 73 -1.42 -15.62 14.03
C ASP A 73 -1.29 -16.67 12.90
N GLU A 74 -0.96 -16.27 11.67
CA GLU A 74 -0.80 -17.20 10.56
C GLU A 74 0.59 -17.86 10.52
N SER A 75 0.69 -18.97 9.78
CA SER A 75 2.00 -19.52 9.45
C SER A 75 2.89 -18.46 8.80
N THR A 76 4.14 -18.37 9.25
CA THR A 76 5.14 -17.42 8.75
C THR A 76 5.24 -17.39 7.22
N GLU A 77 4.95 -18.50 6.54
CA GLU A 77 4.97 -18.62 5.08
C GLU A 77 3.84 -17.84 4.38
N GLY A 78 2.62 -17.85 4.92
CA GLY A 78 1.47 -17.10 4.39
C GLY A 78 1.70 -15.60 4.48
N HIS A 79 2.13 -15.14 5.66
CA HIS A 79 2.52 -13.76 5.92
C HIS A 79 3.64 -13.27 4.97
N ILE A 80 4.71 -14.06 4.80
CA ILE A 80 5.81 -13.70 3.89
C ILE A 80 5.34 -13.57 2.45
N ARG A 81 4.50 -14.49 1.99
CA ARG A 81 3.98 -14.45 0.62
C ARG A 81 3.10 -13.22 0.40
N TYR A 82 2.23 -12.90 1.35
CA TYR A 82 1.41 -11.69 1.31
C TYR A 82 2.26 -10.43 1.13
N LEU A 83 3.26 -10.24 1.99
CA LEU A 83 4.15 -9.07 1.92
C LEU A 83 4.95 -9.04 0.62
N HIS A 84 5.35 -10.20 0.09
CA HIS A 84 6.06 -10.28 -1.18
C HIS A 84 5.16 -9.89 -2.37
N ASP A 85 3.92 -10.35 -2.40
CA ASP A 85 2.95 -10.00 -3.46
C ASP A 85 2.64 -8.49 -3.42
N LEU A 86 2.46 -7.93 -2.22
CA LEU A 86 2.27 -6.49 -2.02
C LEU A 86 3.50 -5.68 -2.46
N GLN A 87 4.70 -6.12 -2.09
CA GLN A 87 5.95 -5.50 -2.52
C GLN A 87 6.11 -5.56 -4.06
N HIS A 88 5.73 -6.65 -4.70
CA HIS A 88 5.80 -6.81 -6.15
C HIS A 88 4.93 -5.76 -6.87
N GLU A 89 3.66 -5.65 -6.50
CA GLU A 89 2.74 -4.67 -7.10
C GLU A 89 3.22 -3.22 -6.89
N LEU A 90 3.81 -2.91 -5.74
CA LEU A 90 4.37 -1.58 -5.47
C LEU A 90 5.58 -1.25 -6.35
N LEU A 91 6.45 -2.23 -6.62
CA LEU A 91 7.58 -2.04 -7.53
C LEU A 91 7.10 -1.86 -8.97
N GLU A 92 6.07 -2.59 -9.40
CA GLU A 92 5.43 -2.40 -10.70
C GLU A 92 4.74 -1.02 -10.81
N LEU A 93 4.10 -0.55 -9.73
CA LEU A 93 3.54 0.80 -9.65
C LEU A 93 4.65 1.84 -9.85
N ARG A 94 5.76 1.71 -9.13
CA ARG A 94 6.91 2.61 -9.25
C ARG A 94 7.51 2.59 -10.67
N ALA A 95 7.60 1.41 -11.28
CA ALA A 95 8.06 1.25 -12.66
C ALA A 95 7.08 1.88 -13.68
N ALA A 96 5.77 1.82 -13.44
CA ALA A 96 4.77 2.50 -14.26
C ALA A 96 4.94 4.03 -14.23
N PHE A 97 5.11 4.60 -13.02
CA PHE A 97 5.45 6.02 -12.87
C PHE A 97 6.71 6.39 -13.65
N TRP A 98 7.78 5.58 -13.57
CA TRP A 98 9.01 5.82 -14.31
C TRP A 98 8.82 5.77 -15.83
N ARG A 99 8.06 4.79 -16.34
CA ARG A 99 7.78 4.63 -17.77
C ARG A 99 6.96 5.79 -18.34
N GLU A 100 6.00 6.29 -17.56
CA GLU A 100 5.08 7.33 -17.99
C GLU A 100 5.57 8.75 -17.66
N ASN A 101 6.63 8.90 -16.84
CA ASN A 101 7.22 10.21 -16.54
C ASN A 101 8.13 10.69 -17.69
N PRO A 102 7.76 11.76 -18.42
CA PRO A 102 8.58 12.30 -19.49
C PRO A 102 9.87 12.98 -18.98
N ALA A 103 9.91 13.36 -17.70
CA ALA A 103 11.08 13.91 -17.02
C ALA A 103 11.72 12.80 -16.17
N ARG A 104 12.60 12.01 -16.80
CA ARG A 104 13.38 10.93 -16.16
C ARG A 104 14.28 11.38 -14.99
N ASP A 105 14.31 12.67 -14.71
CA ASP A 105 15.17 13.27 -13.69
C ASP A 105 14.40 13.63 -12.41
N GLN A 106 13.08 13.33 -12.33
CA GLN A 106 12.29 13.58 -11.12
C GLN A 106 12.23 12.35 -10.21
N PRO A 107 12.35 12.53 -8.88
CA PRO A 107 12.17 11.44 -7.92
C PRO A 107 10.74 10.90 -8.02
N VAL A 108 10.60 9.58 -8.09
CA VAL A 108 9.31 8.91 -8.36
C VAL A 108 8.35 9.09 -7.19
N TRP A 109 8.74 8.63 -6.01
CA TRP A 109 8.13 8.80 -4.68
C TRP A 109 8.92 7.88 -3.72
N THR A 110 9.00 8.21 -2.44
CA THR A 110 9.71 7.45 -1.39
C THR A 110 8.78 6.65 -0.51
N GLY A 111 7.49 6.98 -0.51
CA GLY A 111 6.47 6.28 0.26
C GLY A 111 5.08 6.51 -0.32
N LEU A 112 4.11 5.76 0.19
CA LEU A 112 2.70 6.00 -0.08
C LEU A 112 1.83 5.63 1.10
N THR A 113 0.71 6.34 1.22
CA THR A 113 -0.40 5.96 2.08
C THR A 113 -1.58 5.60 1.19
N LEU A 114 -2.10 4.38 1.34
CA LEU A 114 -3.28 3.90 0.63
C LEU A 114 -4.39 3.62 1.64
N ARG A 115 -5.55 4.23 1.45
CA ARG A 115 -6.72 4.06 2.30
C ARG A 115 -7.84 3.43 1.51
N VAL A 116 -8.39 2.31 1.97
CA VAL A 116 -9.52 1.62 1.37
C VAL A 116 -10.74 1.72 2.29
N GLU A 117 -11.87 2.17 1.75
CA GLU A 117 -13.14 2.23 2.47
C GLU A 117 -13.90 0.90 2.28
N MET A 118 -14.30 0.27 3.39
CA MET A 118 -14.89 -1.09 3.37
C MET A 118 -16.28 -1.13 2.71
N THR A 119 -17.04 -0.04 2.80
CA THR A 119 -18.46 0.00 2.38
C THR A 119 -18.66 0.25 0.88
N GLU A 120 -17.68 0.86 0.21
CA GLU A 120 -17.80 1.25 -1.21
C GLU A 120 -16.72 0.62 -2.09
N GLY A 121 -15.72 -0.06 -1.51
CA GLY A 121 -14.57 -0.61 -2.24
C GLY A 121 -13.74 0.48 -2.93
N SER A 122 -13.96 1.74 -2.58
CA SER A 122 -13.19 2.88 -3.08
C SER A 122 -11.91 3.03 -2.28
N PHE A 123 -10.86 3.55 -2.90
CA PHE A 123 -9.62 3.88 -2.21
C PHE A 123 -9.10 5.25 -2.61
N SER A 124 -8.31 5.85 -1.72
CA SER A 124 -7.47 7.01 -1.99
C SER A 124 -6.01 6.63 -1.82
N VAL A 125 -5.14 7.31 -2.56
CA VAL A 125 -3.68 7.12 -2.46
C VAL A 125 -2.99 8.47 -2.43
N ASP A 126 -2.06 8.61 -1.49
CA ASP A 126 -1.20 9.78 -1.34
C ASP A 126 0.28 9.34 -1.45
N PHE A 127 1.04 10.03 -2.30
CA PHE A 127 2.46 9.74 -2.53
C PHE A 127 3.37 10.72 -1.78
N GLU A 128 4.41 10.19 -1.15
CA GLU A 128 5.46 10.96 -0.47
C GLU A 128 6.70 11.05 -1.38
N TYR A 129 7.38 12.21 -1.42
CA TYR A 129 8.50 12.49 -2.34
C TYR A 129 9.77 12.93 -1.62
#